data_AF-C6LWH7-F1
#
_entry.id   AF-C6LWH7-F1
#
_cell.length_a   1.000
_cell.length_b   1.000
_cell.length_c   1.000
_cell.angle_alpha   90.00
_cell.angle_beta   90.00
_cell.angle_gamma   90.00
#
_symmetry.space_group_name_H-M   'P 1'
#
loop_
_entity.id
_entity.type
_entity.pdbx_description
1 polymer ?
#
loop_
_entity_poly.entity_id
_entity_poly.type
_entity_poly.pdbx_seq_one_letter_code
_entity_poly.pdbx_strand_id
1 'polypeptide(L)'
;MPFRFKSLSHPDVSIYIGFDKYENEDLIKYAWNDDIWFHVDKHSSAHVYLRPPIVDPLALYNKECEEGWKFPDIPVDLLEEVAQLTKENSIEGCKLDNLVIIYTPAENLRKDGSMETGTVGFLKDKLVKRYHVKEKNKDMLKALEKTKIVDKDTNLMSERDAHERWLRKQTRAVDKLIEKERKEIEANKQREKQARDYTAAWNCSNYAGKDIQLTGTRNNPQALFDDFI
;
A
#
# COMPACT_ATOMS: atom_id res chain seq x y z
N MET A 1 -18.29 -19.12 -11.50
CA MET A 1 -17.08 -18.27 -11.44
C MET A 1 -17.53 -16.82 -11.42
N PRO A 2 -16.99 -15.99 -10.50
CA PRO A 2 -17.38 -14.59 -10.40
C PRO A 2 -17.05 -13.82 -11.67
N PHE A 3 -17.85 -12.80 -11.98
CA PHE A 3 -17.62 -11.95 -13.14
C PHE A 3 -16.52 -10.94 -12.85
N ARG A 4 -15.62 -10.74 -13.82
CA ARG A 4 -14.62 -9.65 -13.80
C ARG A 4 -15.04 -8.53 -14.73
N PHE A 5 -14.98 -7.30 -14.26
CA PHE A 5 -15.21 -6.08 -15.03
C PHE A 5 -13.96 -5.20 -14.98
N LYS A 6 -13.80 -4.32 -15.96
CA LYS A 6 -12.81 -3.25 -15.93
C LYS A 6 -13.54 -1.93 -15.69
N SER A 7 -12.99 -1.06 -14.86
CA SER A 7 -13.55 0.28 -14.71
C SER A 7 -13.42 1.06 -16.03
N LEU A 8 -14.40 1.93 -16.30
CA LEU A 8 -14.39 2.79 -17.48
C LEU A 8 -13.43 3.96 -17.27
N SER A 9 -13.45 4.54 -16.06
CA SER A 9 -12.60 5.66 -15.68
C SER A 9 -11.15 5.23 -15.38
N HIS A 10 -10.97 4.02 -14.83
CA HIS A 10 -9.66 3.49 -14.42
C HIS A 10 -9.42 2.07 -14.99
N PRO A 11 -8.93 1.94 -16.23
CA PRO A 11 -8.80 0.64 -16.91
C PRO A 11 -7.79 -0.34 -16.28
N ASP A 12 -6.92 0.17 -15.40
CA ASP A 12 -5.94 -0.54 -14.59
C ASP A 12 -6.55 -1.24 -13.37
N VAL A 13 -7.77 -0.87 -13.01
CA VAL A 13 -8.54 -1.42 -11.90
C VAL A 13 -9.43 -2.56 -12.36
N SER A 14 -9.50 -3.62 -11.55
CA SER A 14 -10.38 -4.77 -11.78
C SER A 14 -11.49 -4.81 -10.74
N ILE A 15 -12.71 -5.10 -11.19
CA ILE A 15 -13.89 -5.25 -10.33
C ILE A 15 -14.37 -6.69 -10.43
N TYR A 16 -14.57 -7.36 -9.30
CA TYR A 16 -15.06 -8.73 -9.24
C TYR A 16 -16.44 -8.77 -8.59
N ILE A 17 -17.37 -9.55 -9.13
CA ILE A 17 -18.73 -9.70 -8.60
C ILE A 17 -19.07 -11.17 -8.49
N GLY A 18 -19.51 -11.61 -7.31
CA GLY A 18 -20.09 -12.94 -7.14
C GLY A 18 -21.55 -12.93 -7.57
N PHE A 19 -21.92 -13.83 -8.49
CA PHE A 19 -23.30 -13.93 -8.98
C PHE A 19 -24.22 -14.62 -7.97
N ASP A 20 -23.67 -15.54 -7.19
CA ASP A 20 -24.39 -16.27 -6.16
C ASP A 20 -23.66 -16.25 -4.81
N LYS A 21 -24.35 -16.79 -3.79
CA LYS A 21 -23.83 -16.84 -2.43
C LYS A 21 -22.59 -17.72 -2.27
N TYR A 22 -22.36 -18.71 -3.13
CA TYR A 22 -21.19 -19.58 -3.04
C TYR A 22 -19.96 -18.90 -3.66
N GLU A 23 -20.16 -18.22 -4.80
CA GLU A 23 -19.12 -17.39 -5.42
C GLU A 23 -18.71 -16.22 -4.53
N ASN A 24 -19.67 -15.64 -3.79
CA ASN A 24 -19.37 -14.63 -2.78
C ASN A 24 -18.41 -15.17 -1.70
N GLU A 25 -18.58 -16.42 -1.25
CA GLU A 25 -17.70 -17.03 -0.25
C GLU A 25 -16.31 -17.35 -0.84
N ASP A 26 -16.24 -17.78 -2.10
CA ASP A 26 -14.96 -17.96 -2.80
C ASP A 26 -14.22 -16.63 -2.96
N LEU A 27 -14.94 -15.56 -3.32
CA LEU A 27 -14.36 -14.21 -3.40
C LEU A 27 -13.86 -13.73 -2.04
N ILE A 28 -14.60 -13.94 -0.95
CA ILE A 28 -14.11 -13.64 0.42
C ILE A 28 -12.82 -14.40 0.70
N LYS A 29 -12.76 -15.68 0.35
CA LYS A 29 -11.62 -16.56 0.65
C LYS A 29 -10.35 -16.19 -0.12
N TYR A 30 -10.49 -15.72 -1.36
CA TYR A 30 -9.37 -15.39 -2.24
C TYR A 30 -9.17 -13.88 -2.47
N ALA A 31 -9.92 -13.04 -1.77
CA ALA A 31 -9.72 -11.58 -1.77
C ALA A 31 -8.29 -11.24 -1.32
N TRP A 32 -7.74 -10.19 -1.89
CA TRP A 32 -6.46 -9.64 -1.49
C TRP A 32 -6.66 -8.68 -0.31
N ASN A 33 -5.60 -8.43 0.46
CA ASN A 33 -5.68 -7.54 1.62
C ASN A 33 -6.08 -6.11 1.22
N ASP A 34 -5.63 -5.66 0.05
CA ASP A 34 -5.92 -4.33 -0.48
C ASP A 34 -7.26 -4.25 -1.24
N ASP A 35 -7.93 -5.38 -1.47
CA ASP A 35 -9.24 -5.37 -2.13
C ASP A 35 -10.27 -4.65 -1.25
N ILE A 36 -11.17 -3.89 -1.88
CA ILE A 36 -12.22 -3.13 -1.20
C ILE A 36 -13.56 -3.78 -1.52
N TRP A 37 -14.27 -4.21 -0.48
CA TRP A 37 -15.57 -4.83 -0.57
C TRP A 37 -16.69 -3.79 -0.55
N PHE A 38 -17.72 -4.01 -1.36
CA PHE A 38 -18.90 -3.17 -1.52
C PHE A 38 -20.19 -3.98 -1.39
N HIS A 39 -21.20 -3.37 -0.77
CA HIS A 39 -22.52 -3.95 -0.59
C HIS A 39 -23.59 -2.88 -0.37
N VAL A 40 -24.84 -3.16 -0.72
CA VAL A 40 -25.97 -2.25 -0.43
C VAL A 40 -26.31 -2.30 1.05
N ASP A 41 -26.40 -1.15 1.73
CA ASP A 41 -26.78 -1.12 3.15
C ASP A 41 -28.19 -1.72 3.34
N LYS A 42 -28.33 -2.68 4.27
CA LYS A 42 -29.60 -3.30 4.69
C LYS A 42 -30.40 -4.05 3.61
N HIS A 43 -29.87 -4.24 2.40
CA HIS A 43 -30.54 -5.01 1.35
C HIS A 43 -29.67 -6.17 0.89
N SER A 44 -30.30 -7.28 0.50
CA SER A 44 -29.58 -8.40 -0.10
C SER A 44 -28.99 -7.96 -1.45
N SER A 45 -27.68 -8.01 -1.57
CA SER A 45 -26.97 -7.65 -2.81
C SER A 45 -25.77 -8.56 -3.07
N ALA A 46 -25.33 -8.61 -4.33
CA ALA A 46 -24.08 -9.26 -4.68
C ALA A 46 -22.90 -8.62 -3.94
N HIS A 47 -21.88 -9.41 -3.62
CA HIS A 47 -20.63 -8.87 -3.10
C HIS A 47 -19.78 -8.39 -4.26
N VAL A 48 -19.43 -7.12 -4.24
CA VAL A 48 -18.57 -6.51 -5.25
C VAL A 48 -17.21 -6.21 -4.61
N TYR A 49 -16.13 -6.63 -5.27
CA TYR A 49 -14.76 -6.40 -4.84
C TYR A 49 -14.05 -5.53 -5.86
N LEU A 50 -13.54 -4.40 -5.39
CA LEU A 50 -12.69 -3.51 -6.15
C LEU A 50 -11.23 -3.83 -5.84
N ARG A 51 -10.50 -4.28 -6.84
CA ARG A 51 -9.07 -4.52 -6.74
C ARG A 51 -8.31 -3.28 -7.20
N PRO A 52 -7.60 -2.57 -6.30
CA PRO A 52 -6.84 -1.37 -6.68
C PRO A 52 -5.72 -1.70 -7.67
N PRO A 53 -5.15 -0.69 -8.33
CA PRO A 53 -4.04 -0.87 -9.25
C PRO A 53 -2.87 -1.58 -8.55
N ILE A 54 -2.27 -2.55 -9.23
CA ILE A 54 -1.11 -3.27 -8.70
C ILE A 54 0.09 -2.33 -8.75
N VAL A 55 0.53 -1.85 -7.58
CA VAL A 55 1.73 -1.03 -7.44
C VAL A 55 2.93 -1.94 -7.21
N ASP A 56 3.95 -1.87 -8.07
CA ASP A 56 5.23 -2.57 -7.85
C ASP A 56 6.03 -1.86 -6.75
N PRO A 57 6.28 -2.51 -5.59
CA PRO A 57 7.05 -1.91 -4.51
C PRO A 57 8.45 -1.46 -4.94
N LEU A 58 9.07 -2.18 -5.88
CA LEU A 58 10.41 -1.86 -6.35
C LEU A 58 10.40 -0.63 -7.26
N ALA A 59 9.42 -0.55 -8.17
CA ALA A 59 9.23 0.63 -9.01
C ALA A 59 8.89 1.86 -8.15
N LEU A 60 8.09 1.68 -7.10
CA LEU A 60 7.77 2.75 -6.15
C LEU A 60 9.02 3.23 -5.40
N TYR A 61 9.86 2.30 -4.93
CA TYR A 61 11.14 2.65 -4.30
C TYR A 61 12.07 3.43 -5.25
N ASN A 62 12.12 3.01 -6.52
CA ASN A 62 12.92 3.66 -7.55
C ASN A 62 12.29 4.96 -8.09
N LYS A 63 11.09 5.34 -7.65
CA LYS A 63 10.30 6.48 -8.16
C LYS A 63 9.96 6.38 -9.64
N GLU A 64 9.82 5.15 -10.14
CA GLU A 64 9.41 4.84 -11.52
C GLU A 64 7.89 4.82 -11.68
N CYS A 65 7.15 4.70 -10.57
CA CYS A 65 5.70 4.79 -10.53
C CYS A 65 5.24 5.68 -9.37
N GLU A 66 4.05 6.25 -9.52
CA GLU A 66 3.36 7.00 -8.47
C GLU A 66 2.53 6.04 -7.60
N GLU A 67 2.40 6.38 -6.32
CA GLU A 67 1.48 5.67 -5.44
C GLU A 67 0.05 5.93 -5.91
N GLY A 68 -0.65 4.86 -6.29
CA GLY A 68 -2.06 4.94 -6.65
C GLY A 68 -2.94 5.34 -5.46
N TRP A 69 -4.22 5.52 -5.73
CA TRP A 69 -5.20 5.75 -4.67
C TRP A 69 -5.29 4.53 -3.74
N LYS A 70 -5.57 4.78 -2.45
CA LYS A 70 -5.74 3.75 -1.42
C LYS A 70 -7.00 4.02 -0.62
N PHE A 71 -7.57 2.99 0.01
CA PHE A 71 -8.64 3.18 0.97
C PHE A 71 -8.19 4.13 2.11
N PRO A 72 -8.98 5.16 2.48
CA PRO A 72 -10.35 5.45 2.08
C PRO A 72 -10.52 6.38 0.86
N ASP A 73 -9.42 6.88 0.31
CA ASP A 73 -9.36 7.94 -0.71
C ASP A 73 -9.53 7.39 -2.13
N ILE A 74 -10.66 6.75 -2.40
CA ILE A 74 -11.01 6.22 -3.74
C ILE A 74 -11.49 7.36 -4.64
N PRO A 75 -11.06 7.46 -5.91
CA PRO A 75 -11.57 8.43 -6.87
C PRO A 75 -13.09 8.38 -6.98
N VAL A 76 -13.73 9.56 -7.01
CA VAL A 76 -15.20 9.68 -6.98
C VAL A 76 -15.86 9.00 -8.18
N ASP A 77 -15.26 9.11 -9.36
CA ASP A 77 -15.80 8.50 -10.59
C ASP A 77 -15.78 6.97 -10.50
N LEU A 78 -14.70 6.40 -9.96
CA LEU A 78 -14.59 4.96 -9.71
C LEU A 78 -15.58 4.51 -8.64
N LEU A 79 -15.73 5.31 -7.58
CA LEU A 79 -16.67 5.02 -6.49
C LEU A 79 -18.11 5.00 -7.00
N GLU A 80 -18.48 5.93 -7.87
CA GLU A 80 -19.79 5.97 -8.53
C GLU A 80 -20.00 4.74 -9.42
N GLU A 81 -19.03 4.37 -10.25
CA GLU A 81 -19.12 3.18 -11.12
C GLU A 81 -19.39 1.90 -10.33
N VAL A 82 -18.60 1.66 -9.28
CA VAL A 82 -18.72 0.46 -8.43
C VAL A 82 -20.01 0.50 -7.61
N ALA A 83 -20.42 1.67 -7.13
CA ALA A 83 -21.66 1.85 -6.38
C ALA A 83 -22.89 1.58 -7.25
N GLN A 84 -22.92 2.09 -8.49
CA GLN A 84 -23.99 1.82 -9.45
C GLN A 84 -24.05 0.34 -9.79
N LEU A 85 -22.90 -0.31 -10.00
CA LEU A 85 -22.83 -1.74 -10.29
C LEU A 85 -23.31 -2.61 -9.12
N THR A 86 -22.97 -2.22 -7.88
CA THR A 86 -23.45 -2.87 -6.65
C THR A 86 -24.96 -2.71 -6.51
N LYS A 87 -25.48 -1.50 -6.78
CA LYS A 87 -26.92 -1.22 -6.80
C LYS A 87 -27.66 -2.07 -7.84
N GLU A 88 -27.09 -2.23 -9.05
CA GLU A 88 -27.70 -3.03 -10.11
C GLU A 88 -27.83 -4.51 -9.74
N ASN A 89 -26.81 -5.04 -9.06
CA ASN A 89 -26.76 -6.43 -8.63
C ASN A 89 -27.37 -6.64 -7.22
N SER A 90 -28.32 -5.78 -6.83
CA SER A 90 -29.12 -5.95 -5.61
C SER A 90 -30.54 -6.41 -5.93
N ILE A 91 -31.07 -7.32 -5.10
CA ILE A 91 -32.40 -7.92 -5.29
C ILE A 91 -33.48 -6.83 -5.21
N GLU A 92 -33.45 -6.04 -4.15
CA GLU A 92 -34.40 -4.95 -3.91
C GLU A 92 -33.81 -3.58 -4.25
N GLY A 93 -32.51 -3.40 -4.01
CA GLY A 93 -31.83 -2.12 -4.15
C GLY A 93 -31.80 -1.59 -5.59
N CYS A 94 -31.87 -2.45 -6.60
CA CYS A 94 -31.85 -2.03 -8.00
C CYS A 94 -33.02 -1.10 -8.40
N LYS A 95 -34.13 -1.12 -7.64
CA LYS A 95 -35.35 -0.33 -7.90
C LYS A 95 -35.52 0.89 -7.00
N LEU A 96 -34.74 0.98 -5.92
CA LEU A 96 -34.87 2.03 -4.92
C LEU A 96 -33.98 3.22 -5.28
N ASP A 97 -34.46 4.43 -5.01
CA ASP A 97 -33.67 5.65 -5.09
C ASP A 97 -33.11 6.03 -3.72
N ASN A 98 -32.10 6.89 -3.70
CA ASN A 98 -31.43 7.37 -2.48
C ASN A 98 -30.94 6.22 -1.59
N LEU A 99 -30.12 5.36 -2.18
CA LEU A 99 -29.55 4.21 -1.50
C LEU A 99 -28.15 4.50 -0.98
N VAL A 100 -27.81 3.83 0.12
CA VAL A 100 -26.45 3.88 0.67
C VAL A 100 -25.74 2.59 0.31
N ILE A 101 -24.58 2.73 -0.31
CA ILE A 101 -23.62 1.65 -0.53
C ILE A 101 -22.58 1.74 0.58
N ILE A 102 -22.34 0.63 1.26
CA ILE A 102 -21.25 0.51 2.23
C ILE A 102 -20.02 -0.07 1.54
N TYR A 103 -18.85 0.41 1.94
CA TYR A 103 -17.58 -0.13 1.47
C TYR A 103 -16.53 -0.16 2.58
N THR A 104 -15.69 -1.18 2.54
CA THR A 104 -14.65 -1.43 3.54
C THR A 104 -13.54 -2.30 2.94
N PRO A 105 -12.29 -2.23 3.42
CA PRO A 105 -11.26 -3.19 3.03
C PRO A 105 -11.71 -4.63 3.31
N ALA A 106 -11.33 -5.56 2.43
CA ALA A 106 -11.67 -6.98 2.55
C ALA A 106 -11.10 -7.60 3.84
N GLU A 107 -9.94 -7.14 4.30
CA GLU A 107 -9.34 -7.54 5.59
C GLU A 107 -10.25 -7.22 6.80
N ASN A 108 -11.14 -6.24 6.68
CA ASN A 108 -12.05 -5.85 7.77
C ASN A 108 -13.31 -6.75 7.84
N LEU A 109 -13.51 -7.65 6.89
CA LEU A 109 -14.62 -8.58 6.91
C LEU A 109 -14.37 -9.68 7.96
N ARG A 110 -15.37 -9.95 8.79
CA ARG A 110 -15.40 -11.08 9.71
C ARG A 110 -16.40 -12.10 9.21
N LYS A 111 -15.94 -13.32 8.99
CA LYS A 111 -16.79 -14.48 8.77
C LYS A 111 -16.46 -15.54 9.80
N ASP A 112 -17.40 -15.79 10.70
CA ASP A 112 -17.30 -16.91 11.63
C ASP A 112 -17.97 -18.15 11.00
N GLY A 113 -17.41 -19.34 11.22
CA GLY A 113 -17.93 -20.59 10.62
C GLY A 113 -19.37 -20.97 11.04
N SER A 114 -19.92 -20.27 12.03
CA SER A 114 -21.32 -20.38 12.47
C SER A 114 -22.27 -19.42 11.73
N MET A 115 -21.74 -18.47 10.94
CA MET A 115 -22.56 -17.50 10.21
C MET A 115 -23.17 -18.13 8.96
N GLU A 116 -24.43 -17.80 8.68
CA GLU A 116 -25.12 -18.24 7.47
C GLU A 116 -24.39 -17.77 6.21
N THR A 117 -24.47 -18.57 5.14
CA THR A 117 -23.88 -18.25 3.83
C THR A 117 -24.39 -16.90 3.33
N GLY A 118 -23.49 -15.99 2.97
CA GLY A 118 -23.84 -14.62 2.56
C GLY A 118 -23.92 -13.58 3.69
N THR A 119 -23.99 -13.98 4.96
CA THR A 119 -23.89 -13.03 6.08
C THR A 119 -22.42 -12.68 6.33
N VAL A 120 -22.10 -11.39 6.42
CA VAL A 120 -20.77 -10.89 6.77
C VAL A 120 -20.83 -9.96 7.97
N GLY A 121 -19.87 -10.08 8.88
CA GLY A 121 -19.65 -9.12 9.97
C GLY A 121 -18.47 -8.20 9.68
N PHE A 122 -18.27 -7.19 10.53
CA PHE A 122 -17.11 -6.29 10.45
C PHE A 122 -16.25 -6.41 11.70
N LEU A 123 -14.92 -6.43 11.54
CA LEU A 123 -13.96 -6.37 12.65
C LEU A 123 -13.96 -4.98 13.30
N LYS A 124 -13.92 -3.92 12.48
CA LYS A 124 -13.89 -2.52 12.90
C LYS A 124 -14.94 -1.71 12.14
N ASP A 125 -16.00 -1.32 12.83
CA ASP A 125 -17.07 -0.50 12.23
C ASP A 125 -16.59 0.87 11.73
N LYS A 126 -15.51 1.42 12.34
CA LYS A 126 -14.91 2.69 11.92
C LYS A 126 -14.30 2.67 10.52
N LEU A 127 -13.95 1.48 10.01
CA LEU A 127 -13.43 1.29 8.65
C LEU A 127 -14.56 1.15 7.62
N VAL A 128 -15.81 1.06 8.04
CA VAL A 128 -16.95 1.03 7.11
C VAL A 128 -17.28 2.46 6.70
N LYS A 129 -17.14 2.73 5.41
CA LYS A 129 -17.52 3.99 4.77
C LYS A 129 -18.83 3.82 4.03
N ARG A 130 -19.51 4.95 3.80
CA ARG A 130 -20.86 5.00 3.22
C ARG A 130 -20.83 5.97 2.05
N TYR A 131 -21.35 5.53 0.91
CA TYR A 131 -21.51 6.32 -0.29
C TYR A 131 -22.99 6.41 -0.66
N HIS A 132 -23.48 7.60 -0.97
CA HIS A 132 -24.90 7.82 -1.24
C HIS A 132 -25.17 7.93 -2.74
N VAL A 133 -25.93 6.97 -3.27
CA VAL A 133 -26.36 6.92 -4.66
C VAL A 133 -27.76 7.50 -4.79
N LYS A 134 -27.88 8.69 -5.42
CA LYS A 134 -29.16 9.39 -5.60
C LYS A 134 -30.11 8.62 -6.50
N GLU A 135 -29.68 8.34 -7.73
CA GLU A 135 -30.49 7.69 -8.75
C GLU A 135 -29.65 6.67 -9.54
N LYS A 136 -30.33 5.80 -10.29
CA LYS A 136 -29.68 4.77 -11.09
C LYS A 136 -29.19 5.34 -12.43
N ASN A 137 -27.89 5.26 -12.70
CA ASN A 137 -27.31 5.67 -13.97
C ASN A 137 -27.28 4.49 -14.97
N LYS A 138 -28.32 4.40 -15.81
CA LYS A 138 -28.47 3.30 -16.78
C LYS A 138 -27.41 3.29 -17.88
N ASP A 139 -26.92 4.45 -18.27
CA ASP A 139 -25.97 4.55 -19.39
C ASP A 139 -24.58 4.10 -18.97
N MET A 140 -24.16 4.47 -17.75
CA MET A 140 -22.95 3.95 -17.11
C MET A 140 -22.99 2.43 -16.96
N LEU A 141 -24.12 1.88 -16.49
CA LEU A 141 -24.29 0.43 -16.33
C LEU A 141 -24.20 -0.33 -17.67
N LYS A 142 -24.82 0.20 -18.73
CA LYS A 142 -24.71 -0.38 -20.08
C LYS A 142 -23.28 -0.34 -20.62
N ALA A 143 -22.52 0.70 -20.29
CA ALA A 143 -21.11 0.79 -20.67
C ALA A 143 -20.26 -0.21 -19.87
N LEU A 144 -20.49 -0.33 -18.56
CA LEU A 144 -19.81 -1.29 -17.69
C LEU A 144 -20.09 -2.73 -18.12
N GLU A 145 -21.32 -3.08 -18.50
CA GLU A 145 -21.63 -4.46 -18.95
C GLU A 145 -20.81 -4.87 -20.19
N LYS A 146 -20.40 -3.93 -21.05
CA LYS A 146 -19.51 -4.22 -22.19
C LYS A 146 -18.07 -4.52 -21.78
N THR A 147 -17.65 -4.09 -20.58
CA THR A 147 -16.31 -4.36 -20.03
C THR A 147 -16.23 -5.71 -19.33
N LYS A 148 -17.35 -6.42 -19.22
CA LYS A 148 -17.45 -7.72 -18.59
C LYS A 148 -16.59 -8.74 -19.32
N ILE A 149 -15.63 -9.30 -18.59
CA ILE A 149 -14.75 -10.35 -19.05
C ILE A 149 -15.34 -11.66 -18.54
N VAL A 150 -15.94 -12.42 -19.45
CA VAL A 150 -16.45 -13.76 -19.17
C VAL A 150 -15.29 -14.74 -19.30
N ASP A 151 -14.41 -14.69 -18.31
CA ASP A 151 -13.25 -15.55 -18.24
C ASP A 151 -13.68 -16.86 -17.57
N LYS A 152 -13.92 -17.91 -18.37
CA LYS A 152 -14.43 -19.20 -17.87
C LYS A 152 -13.42 -19.94 -16.99
N ASP A 153 -12.15 -19.54 -17.01
CA ASP A 153 -11.02 -20.27 -16.39
C ASP A 153 -10.21 -19.42 -15.39
N THR A 154 -10.76 -18.34 -14.82
CA THR A 154 -10.04 -17.56 -13.79
C THR A 154 -9.92 -18.36 -12.49
N ASN A 155 -8.74 -18.92 -12.24
CA ASN A 155 -8.41 -19.54 -10.96
C ASN A 155 -7.96 -18.47 -9.94
N LEU A 156 -8.89 -17.97 -9.14
CA LEU A 156 -8.67 -16.95 -8.11
C LEU A 156 -7.54 -17.32 -7.13
N MET A 157 -7.43 -18.61 -6.79
CA MET A 157 -6.37 -19.10 -5.91
C MET A 157 -5.00 -18.94 -6.56
N SER A 158 -4.88 -19.31 -7.85
CA SER A 158 -3.64 -19.15 -8.61
C SER A 158 -3.26 -17.66 -8.76
N GLU A 159 -4.22 -16.79 -9.03
CA GLU A 159 -3.99 -15.34 -9.10
C GLU A 159 -3.45 -14.78 -7.79
N ARG A 160 -4.09 -15.13 -6.65
CA ARG A 160 -3.64 -14.71 -5.32
C ARG A 160 -2.24 -15.24 -5.00
N ASP A 161 -1.99 -16.53 -5.20
CA ASP A 161 -0.70 -17.14 -4.88
C ASP A 161 0.42 -16.61 -5.79
N ALA A 162 0.12 -16.28 -7.05
CA ALA A 162 1.06 -15.62 -7.95
C ALA A 162 1.35 -14.18 -7.48
N HIS A 163 0.31 -13.43 -7.13
CA HIS A 163 0.44 -12.05 -6.64
C HIS A 163 1.25 -12.00 -5.33
N GLU A 164 0.94 -12.84 -4.35
CA GLU A 164 1.70 -12.90 -3.08
C GLU A 164 3.16 -13.28 -3.29
N ARG A 165 3.44 -14.25 -4.16
CA ARG A 165 4.83 -14.63 -4.48
C ARG A 165 5.59 -13.49 -5.14
N TRP A 166 4.94 -12.79 -6.07
CA TRP A 166 5.51 -11.62 -6.73
C TRP A 166 5.76 -10.48 -5.73
N LEU A 167 4.77 -10.16 -4.89
CA LEU A 167 4.87 -9.09 -3.89
C LEU A 167 6.01 -9.38 -2.90
N ARG A 168 6.09 -10.60 -2.37
CA ARG A 168 7.19 -11.03 -1.48
C ARG A 168 8.55 -10.90 -2.15
N LYS A 169 8.66 -11.19 -3.45
CA LYS A 169 9.90 -11.04 -4.21
C LYS A 169 10.31 -9.56 -4.33
N GLN A 170 9.36 -8.68 -4.66
CA GLN A 170 9.62 -7.25 -4.79
C GLN A 170 9.95 -6.60 -3.45
N THR A 171 9.19 -6.89 -2.38
CA THR A 171 9.48 -6.38 -1.03
C THR A 171 10.87 -6.80 -0.57
N ARG A 172 11.26 -8.06 -0.77
CA ARG A 172 12.62 -8.54 -0.44
C ARG A 172 13.71 -7.83 -1.25
N ALA A 173 13.42 -7.42 -2.49
CA ALA A 173 14.37 -6.66 -3.30
C ALA A 173 14.56 -5.25 -2.73
N VAL A 174 13.45 -4.58 -2.38
CA VAL A 174 13.45 -3.27 -1.70
C VAL A 174 14.19 -3.31 -0.36
N ASP A 175 13.88 -4.30 0.49
CA ASP A 175 14.54 -4.46 1.80
C ASP A 175 16.07 -4.60 1.67
N LYS A 176 16.54 -5.34 0.65
CA LYS A 176 17.97 -5.47 0.36
C LYS A 176 18.62 -4.15 -0.08
N LEU A 177 17.91 -3.33 -0.85
CA LEU A 177 18.38 -2.02 -1.27
C LEU A 177 18.48 -1.07 -0.07
N ILE A 178 17.44 -1.00 0.76
CA ILE A 178 17.41 -0.20 1.98
C ILE A 178 18.53 -0.63 2.93
N GLU A 179 18.72 -1.93 3.14
CA GLU A 179 19.76 -2.44 4.02
C GLU A 179 21.18 -2.13 3.50
N LYS A 180 21.38 -2.20 2.18
CA LYS A 180 22.66 -1.83 1.55
C LYS A 180 22.95 -0.34 1.75
N GLU A 181 21.96 0.52 1.52
CA GLU A 181 22.08 1.97 1.71
C GLU A 181 22.36 2.32 3.18
N ARG A 182 21.68 1.67 4.13
CA ARG A 182 21.93 1.84 5.57
C ARG A 182 23.37 1.49 5.95
N LYS A 183 23.90 0.38 5.42
CA LYS A 183 25.30 -0.04 5.67
C LYS A 183 26.31 0.94 5.10
N GLU A 184 26.05 1.47 3.90
CA GLU A 184 26.93 2.45 3.26
C GLU A 184 26.96 3.77 4.05
N ILE A 185 25.80 4.25 4.52
CA ILE A 185 25.70 5.44 5.38
C ILE A 185 26.47 5.24 6.69
N GLU A 186 26.29 4.09 7.36
CA GLU A 186 26.98 3.81 8.62
C GLU A 186 28.49 3.68 8.42
N ALA A 187 28.94 3.01 7.35
CA ALA A 187 30.35 2.92 7.00
C ALA A 187 30.97 4.29 6.71
N ASN A 188 30.26 5.18 6.00
CA ASN A 188 30.72 6.54 5.74
C ASN A 188 30.80 7.36 7.03
N LYS A 189 29.81 7.28 7.92
CA LYS A 189 29.87 7.93 9.24
C LYS A 189 31.06 7.45 10.08
N GLN A 190 31.37 6.15 10.03
CA GLN A 190 32.53 5.60 10.72
C GLN A 190 33.85 6.11 10.12
N ARG A 191 33.97 6.17 8.79
CA ARG A 191 35.13 6.76 8.11
C ARG A 191 35.31 8.24 8.45
N GLU A 192 34.23 9.02 8.48
CA GLU A 192 34.28 10.44 8.86
C GLU A 192 34.70 10.63 10.31
N LYS A 193 34.20 9.81 11.24
CA LYS A 193 34.64 9.82 12.64
C LYS A 193 36.14 9.50 12.75
N GLN A 194 36.60 8.45 12.08
CA GLN A 194 38.02 8.08 12.05
C GLN A 194 38.90 9.19 11.44
N ALA A 195 38.42 9.89 10.41
CA ALA A 195 39.15 11.02 9.82
C ALA A 195 39.19 12.26 10.73
N ARG A 196 38.17 12.46 11.57
CA ARG A 196 38.11 13.54 12.57
C ARG A 196 38.87 13.21 13.86
N ASP A 197 39.05 11.93 14.16
CA ASP A 197 39.90 11.48 15.27
C ASP A 197 41.38 11.74 14.94
N TYR A 198 41.85 12.95 15.27
CA TYR A 198 43.24 13.40 15.16
C TYR A 198 44.25 12.61 16.00
N THR A 199 43.80 11.66 16.82
CA THR A 199 44.66 10.82 17.67
C THR A 199 45.66 9.97 16.87
N ALA A 200 45.35 9.60 15.62
CA ALA A 200 46.31 8.90 14.76
C ALA A 200 47.42 9.82 14.19
N ALA A 201 47.15 11.12 14.05
CA ALA A 201 48.14 12.13 13.64
C ALA A 201 49.00 12.63 14.82
N TRP A 202 48.51 12.47 16.05
CA TRP A 202 49.22 12.84 17.28
C TRP A 202 50.03 11.66 17.84
N ASN A 203 50.84 11.03 17.00
CA ASN A 203 51.76 9.99 17.44
C ASN A 203 53.02 10.66 18.05
N CYS A 204 53.01 10.89 19.37
CA CYS A 204 54.10 11.53 20.13
C CYS A 204 55.38 10.66 20.22
N SER A 205 55.50 9.62 19.40
CA SER A 205 56.67 8.75 19.29
C SER A 205 57.89 9.45 18.65
N ASN A 206 57.67 10.50 17.85
CA ASN A 206 58.76 11.25 17.20
C ASN A 206 59.42 12.33 18.08
N TYR A 207 59.03 12.48 19.35
CA TYR A 207 59.70 13.35 20.32
C TYR A 207 60.62 12.60 21.30
N ALA A 208 60.94 11.33 21.03
CA ALA A 208 61.90 10.55 21.81
C ALA A 208 63.24 10.41 21.07
N GLY A 209 63.95 11.51 20.83
CA GLY A 209 65.26 11.41 20.19
C GLY A 209 65.87 12.70 19.68
N LYS A 210 66.15 13.65 20.58
CA LYS A 210 67.29 14.58 20.48
C LYS A 210 67.40 15.35 21.78
N ASP A 211 68.59 15.31 22.38
CA ASP A 211 68.95 16.10 23.55
C ASP A 211 68.56 17.56 23.33
N ILE A 212 67.49 18.01 24.01
CA ILE A 212 67.18 19.42 24.13
C ILE A 212 68.16 19.96 25.18
N GLN A 213 69.29 20.47 24.72
CA GLN A 213 70.09 21.38 25.54
C GLN A 213 69.26 22.65 25.75
N LEU A 214 68.71 22.80 26.96
CA LEU A 214 68.16 24.05 27.45
C LEU A 214 69.32 25.05 27.63
N THR A 215 69.72 25.71 26.54
CA THR A 215 70.49 26.95 26.63
C THR A 215 69.48 28.07 26.78
N GLY A 216 69.37 28.57 28.01
CA GLY A 216 68.51 29.70 28.31
C GLY A 216 68.96 30.96 27.59
N THR A 217 68.05 31.57 26.85
CA THR A 217 67.99 33.02 26.75
C THR A 217 66.55 33.45 26.99
N ARG A 218 66.38 34.22 28.07
CA ARG A 218 65.19 34.99 28.43
C ARG A 218 64.59 35.62 27.17
N ASN A 219 63.28 35.47 26.96
CA ASN A 219 62.35 36.56 26.62
C ASN A 219 60.89 36.07 26.51
N ASN A 220 60.12 36.45 27.53
CA ASN A 220 58.71 36.88 27.52
C ASN A 220 57.57 35.87 27.22
N PRO A 221 56.79 35.41 28.23
CA PRO A 221 55.64 34.51 28.05
C PRO A 221 54.32 35.26 27.82
N GLN A 222 54.27 36.21 26.87
CA GLN A 222 53.08 37.06 26.68
C GLN A 222 52.61 37.22 25.23
N ALA A 223 52.81 36.21 24.39
CA ALA A 223 52.32 36.22 23.01
C ALA A 223 51.84 34.82 22.59
N LEU A 224 50.72 34.36 23.16
CA LEU A 224 50.02 33.16 22.67
C LEU A 224 48.56 33.06 23.20
N PHE A 225 47.94 34.20 23.53
CA PHE A 225 46.59 34.26 24.10
C PHE A 225 45.67 35.33 23.49
N ASP A 226 45.91 35.79 22.26
CA ASP A 226 45.09 36.84 21.63
C ASP A 226 44.32 36.45 20.35
N ASP A 227 44.29 35.17 19.94
CA ASP A 227 43.55 34.75 18.73
C ASP A 227 42.25 33.96 19.03
N PHE A 228 41.67 34.12 20.21
CA PHE A 228 40.33 33.61 20.53
C PHE A 228 39.51 34.63 21.33
N ILE A 229 39.20 35.77 20.72
CA ILE A 229 37.91 36.49 20.84
C ILE A 229 37.56 37.10 19.48
#